data_AF-A0A166ADB1-F1
#
_entry.id   AF-A0A166ADB1-F1
#
_cell.length_a   1.000
_cell.length_b   1.000
_cell.length_c   1.000
_cell.angle_alpha   90.00
_cell.angle_beta   90.00
_cell.angle_gamma   90.00
#
_symmetry.space_group_name_H-M   'P 1'
#
loop_
_entity.id
_entity.type
_entity.pdbx_description
1 polymer ?
#
loop_
_entity_poly.entity_id
_entity_poly.type
_entity_poly.pdbx_seq_one_letter_code
_entity_poly.pdbx_strand_id
1 'polypeptide(L)'
;MEFKQDPNDDAFLRPGDKEPTLEGLESRAQMSDYAAASMGLRFRTHLLSVFICGNYARLLCWDRGGAMFTERINYTKDAAPIMEFFHRYSNATSKKRGLDPTISKPSDDEHKAAQTA
;
A
#
# COMPACT_ATOMS: atom_id res chain seq x y z
N MET A 1 7.33 -1.40 1.83
CA MET A 1 7.26 -2.85 2.10
C MET A 1 7.63 -3.00 3.56
N GLU A 2 6.94 -3.88 4.28
CA GLU A 2 7.17 -4.12 5.70
C GLU A 2 7.39 -5.61 5.92
N PHE A 3 8.30 -5.98 6.82
CA PHE A 3 8.70 -7.35 7.09
C PHE A 3 8.60 -7.67 8.59
N LYS A 4 7.99 -8.80 8.92
CA LYS A 4 7.90 -9.36 10.26
C LYS A 4 8.31 -10.83 10.23
N GLN A 5 9.07 -11.26 11.23
CA GLN A 5 9.55 -12.63 11.29
C GLN A 5 8.55 -13.58 11.95
N ASP A 6 7.89 -13.17 13.03
CA ASP A 6 6.90 -14.00 13.73
C ASP A 6 5.59 -14.02 12.93
N PRO A 7 5.08 -15.20 12.52
CA PRO A 7 3.78 -15.33 11.88
C PRO A 7 2.59 -14.82 12.71
N ASN A 8 2.75 -14.71 14.03
CA ASN A 8 1.72 -14.20 14.94
C ASN A 8 1.57 -12.67 14.87
N ASP A 9 2.55 -11.97 14.29
CA ASP A 9 2.50 -10.51 14.11
C ASP A 9 1.75 -10.10 12.83
N ASP A 10 0.90 -10.97 12.29
CA ASP A 10 0.08 -10.64 11.14
C ASP A 10 -0.96 -9.57 11.52
N ALA A 11 -0.64 -8.34 11.15
CA ALA A 11 -1.42 -7.13 11.36
C ALA A 11 -2.79 -7.11 10.64
N PHE A 12 -2.98 -7.93 9.60
CA PHE A 12 -4.10 -7.84 8.66
C PHE A 12 -5.04 -9.04 8.79
N LEU A 13 -5.80 -9.04 9.87
CA LEU A 13 -6.73 -10.12 10.21
C LEU A 13 -7.91 -10.20 9.25
N ARG A 14 -8.37 -11.42 9.03
CA ARG A 14 -9.65 -11.73 8.40
C ARG A 14 -10.61 -12.33 9.44
N PRO A 15 -11.92 -12.37 9.14
CA PRO A 15 -12.88 -13.08 9.99
C PRO A 15 -12.41 -14.50 10.31
N GLY A 16 -12.30 -14.82 11.60
CA GLY A 16 -11.84 -16.13 12.09
C GLY A 16 -10.33 -16.26 12.36
N ASP A 17 -9.53 -15.24 12.03
CA ASP A 17 -8.14 -15.18 12.49
C ASP A 17 -8.08 -14.86 14.01
N LYS A 18 -6.99 -15.24 14.68
CA LYS A 18 -6.72 -14.82 16.06
C LYS A 18 -6.45 -13.31 16.11
N GLU A 19 -6.81 -12.67 17.22
CA GLU A 19 -6.46 -11.27 17.47
C GLU A 19 -4.95 -11.03 17.33
N PRO A 20 -4.53 -9.87 16.82
CA PRO A 20 -3.14 -9.61 16.53
C PRO A 20 -2.39 -9.34 17.84
N THR A 21 -1.09 -9.62 17.84
CA THR A 21 -0.20 -9.18 18.91
C THR A 21 -0.16 -7.64 18.97
N LEU A 22 0.34 -7.09 20.08
CA LEU A 22 0.61 -5.66 20.17
C LEU A 22 1.55 -5.21 19.04
N GLU A 23 2.57 -6.01 18.75
CA GLU A 23 3.53 -5.78 17.68
C GLU A 23 2.88 -5.80 16.28
N GLY A 24 1.90 -6.69 16.06
CA GLY A 24 1.08 -6.69 14.85
C GLY A 24 0.23 -5.41 14.72
N LEU A 25 -0.36 -4.93 15.81
CA LEU A 25 -1.11 -3.67 15.82
C LEU A 25 -0.22 -2.46 15.52
N GLU A 26 0.95 -2.39 16.15
CA GLU A 26 1.94 -1.33 15.91
C GLU A 26 2.42 -1.34 14.45
N SER A 27 2.68 -2.54 13.90
CA SER A 27 3.05 -2.71 12.50
C SER A 27 1.97 -2.20 11.55
N ARG A 28 0.69 -2.44 11.87
CA ARG A 28 -0.43 -1.89 11.08
C ARG A 28 -0.45 -0.36 11.09
N ALA A 29 -0.29 0.23 12.27
CA ALA A 29 -0.27 1.69 12.44
C ALA A 29 0.88 2.30 11.65
N GLN A 30 2.08 1.75 11.81
CA GLN A 30 3.28 2.18 11.08
C GLN A 30 3.09 2.11 9.55
N MET A 31 2.51 1.02 9.04
CA MET A 31 2.23 0.92 7.60
C MET A 31 1.20 1.95 7.12
N SER A 32 0.18 2.24 7.94
CA SER A 32 -0.80 3.29 7.65
C SER A 32 -0.14 4.67 7.60
N ASP A 33 0.77 4.96 8.52
CA ASP A 33 1.51 6.22 8.54
C ASP A 33 2.41 6.37 7.31
N TYR A 34 3.11 5.30 6.91
CA TYR A 34 3.89 5.29 5.68
C TYR A 34 3.03 5.48 4.43
N ALA A 35 1.83 4.89 4.41
CA ALA A 35 0.90 5.07 3.31
C ALA A 35 0.40 6.52 3.22
N ALA A 36 -0.03 7.08 4.35
CA ALA A 36 -0.48 8.47 4.46
C ALA A 36 0.62 9.45 4.03
N ALA A 37 1.84 9.28 4.53
CA ALA A 37 2.98 10.12 4.14
C ALA A 37 3.29 10.00 2.64
N SER A 38 3.32 8.78 2.10
CA SER A 38 3.60 8.52 0.68
C SER A 38 2.54 9.12 -0.26
N MET A 39 1.28 9.16 0.18
CA MET A 39 0.16 9.75 -0.55
C MET A 39 0.04 11.27 -0.34
N GLY A 40 0.62 11.82 0.73
CA GLY A 40 0.74 13.26 0.96
C GLY A 40 1.87 13.91 0.15
N LEU A 41 2.98 13.20 -0.06
CA LEU A 41 4.13 13.71 -0.82
C LEU A 41 3.89 13.79 -2.34
N ARG A 42 3.00 12.95 -2.88
CA ARG A 42 2.64 12.94 -4.30
C ARG A 42 1.17 12.66 -4.43
N PHE A 43 0.48 13.40 -5.30
CA PHE A 43 -0.93 13.18 -5.59
C PHE A 43 -1.16 11.74 -6.08
N ARG A 44 -1.83 10.97 -5.23
CA ARG A 44 -2.13 9.56 -5.46
C ARG A 44 -3.60 9.25 -5.18
N THR A 45 -4.18 8.43 -6.04
CA THR A 45 -5.50 7.83 -5.84
C THR A 45 -5.42 6.61 -4.94
N HIS A 46 -4.32 5.85 -5.02
CA HIS A 46 -4.05 4.70 -4.18
C HIS A 46 -2.53 4.47 -4.02
N LEU A 47 -2.15 3.63 -3.06
CA LEU A 47 -0.80 3.15 -2.87
C LEU A 47 -0.80 1.63 -2.75
N LEU A 48 0.06 0.95 -3.51
CA LEU A 48 0.27 -0.49 -3.37
C LEU A 48 1.46 -0.76 -2.46
N SER A 49 1.31 -1.69 -1.53
CA SER A 49 2.41 -2.15 -0.68
C SER A 49 2.36 -3.66 -0.48
N VAL A 50 3.48 -4.24 -0.04
CA VAL A 50 3.59 -5.65 0.33
C VAL A 50 3.94 -5.74 1.81
N PHE A 51 3.22 -6.59 2.52
CA PHE A 51 3.51 -7.00 3.89
C PHE A 51 3.99 -8.44 3.87
N ILE A 52 5.13 -8.72 4.49
CA ILE A 52 5.70 -10.06 4.61
C ILE A 52 5.74 -10.42 6.09
N CYS A 53 5.20 -11.58 6.45
CA CYS A 53 5.10 -12.06 7.82
C CYS A 53 5.35 -13.57 7.86
N GLY A 54 6.49 -13.96 8.45
CA GLY A 54 6.93 -15.35 8.47
C GLY A 54 7.09 -15.94 7.07
N ASN A 55 6.23 -16.91 6.71
CA ASN A 55 6.22 -17.56 5.39
C ASN A 55 5.14 -17.03 4.44
N TYR A 56 4.42 -15.99 4.87
CA TYR A 56 3.28 -15.44 4.15
C TYR A 56 3.54 -14.01 3.71
N ALA A 57 2.93 -13.62 2.59
CA ALA A 57 2.81 -12.23 2.23
C ALA A 57 1.36 -11.85 1.99
N ARG A 58 1.10 -10.55 2.08
CA ARG A 58 -0.15 -9.92 1.66
C ARG A 58 0.18 -8.77 0.72
N LEU A 59 -0.61 -8.64 -0.32
CA LEU A 59 -0.60 -7.46 -1.18
C LEU A 59 -1.67 -6.51 -0.65
N LEU A 60 -1.32 -5.23 -0.49
CA LEU A 60 -2.19 -4.21 0.07
C LEU A 60 -2.40 -3.09 -0.94
N CYS A 61 -3.63 -2.59 -0.99
CA CYS A 61 -4.04 -1.40 -1.73
C CYS A 61 -4.63 -0.41 -0.73
N TRP A 62 -3.88 0.66 -0.46
CA TRP A 62 -4.29 1.77 0.38
C TRP A 62 -5.01 2.82 -0.45
N ASP A 63 -6.11 3.35 0.07
CA ASP A 63 -6.78 4.54 -0.43
C ASP A 63 -6.97 5.55 0.73
N ARG A 64 -7.83 6.57 0.55
CA ARG A 64 -8.08 7.57 1.60
C ARG A 64 -9.00 7.06 2.72
N GLY A 65 -9.70 5.95 2.52
CA GLY A 65 -10.58 5.31 3.50
C GLY A 65 -9.91 4.19 4.30
N GLY A 66 -8.82 3.60 3.80
CA GLY A 66 -8.07 2.58 4.51
C GLY A 66 -7.26 1.67 3.59
N ALA A 67 -7.18 0.39 3.92
CA ALA A 67 -6.48 -0.62 3.13
C ALA A 67 -7.36 -1.82 2.80
N MET A 68 -7.36 -2.21 1.53
CA MET A 68 -7.76 -3.56 1.12
C MET A 68 -6.52 -4.45 1.04
N PHE A 69 -6.66 -5.72 1.37
CA PHE A 69 -5.55 -6.67 1.34
C PHE A 69 -5.99 -8.06 0.89
N THR A 70 -5.06 -8.81 0.32
CA THR A 70 -5.30 -10.20 -0.11
C THR A 70 -5.34 -11.16 1.06
N GLU A 71 -5.79 -12.38 0.79
CA GLU A 71 -5.50 -13.52 1.65
C GLU A 71 -3.98 -13.72 1.83
N ARG A 72 -3.59 -14.54 2.82
CA ARG A 72 -2.19 -14.93 3.03
C ARG A 72 -1.70 -15.72 1.81
N ILE A 73 -0.64 -15.23 1.18
CA ILE A 73 0.06 -15.91 0.10
C ILE A 73 1.25 -16.63 0.71
N ASN A 74 1.22 -17.97 0.78
CA ASN A 74 2.38 -18.74 1.24
C ASN A 74 3.43 -18.82 0.14
N TYR A 75 4.33 -17.84 0.12
CA TYR A 75 5.34 -17.72 -0.93
C TYR A 75 6.45 -18.77 -0.86
N THR A 76 6.56 -19.47 0.27
CA THR A 76 7.48 -20.63 0.39
C THR A 76 6.94 -21.88 -0.30
N LYS A 77 5.62 -21.92 -0.58
CA LYS A 77 4.96 -23.00 -1.30
C LYS A 77 4.73 -22.64 -2.76
N ASP A 78 4.22 -21.44 -3.01
CA ASP A 78 4.05 -20.89 -4.35
C ASP A 78 4.34 -19.39 -4.36
N ALA A 79 5.48 -19.03 -4.95
CA ALA A 79 5.92 -17.65 -5.07
C ALA A 79 5.32 -16.94 -6.30
N ALA A 80 4.66 -17.66 -7.22
CA ALA A 80 4.19 -17.10 -8.48
C ALA A 80 3.29 -15.86 -8.31
N PRO A 81 2.34 -15.78 -7.35
CA PRO A 81 1.51 -14.60 -7.18
C PRO A 81 2.29 -13.33 -6.80
N ILE A 82 3.31 -13.47 -5.95
CA ILE A 82 4.14 -12.34 -5.52
C ILE A 82 5.08 -11.91 -6.65
N MET A 83 5.71 -12.88 -7.33
CA MET A 83 6.58 -12.59 -8.47
C MET A 83 5.82 -11.90 -9.59
N GLU A 84 4.61 -12.37 -9.89
CA GLU A 84 3.73 -11.75 -10.88
C GLU A 84 3.33 -10.33 -10.47
N PHE A 85 3.03 -10.10 -9.19
CA PHE A 85 2.76 -8.75 -8.68
C PHE A 85 3.95 -7.81 -8.92
N PHE A 86 5.17 -8.21 -8.53
CA PHE A 86 6.35 -7.36 -8.74
C PHE A 86 6.66 -7.14 -10.22
N HIS A 87 6.50 -8.18 -11.05
CA HIS A 87 6.66 -8.07 -12.49
C HIS A 87 5.67 -7.06 -13.07
N ARG A 88 4.38 -7.19 -12.76
CA ARG A 88 3.33 -6.27 -13.24
C ARG A 88 3.53 -4.86 -12.71
N TYR A 89 3.87 -4.69 -11.44
CA TYR A 89 4.12 -3.39 -10.84
C TYR A 89 5.31 -2.68 -11.50
N SER A 90 6.39 -3.41 -11.77
CA SER A 90 7.59 -2.88 -12.44
C SER A 90 7.32 -2.46 -13.89
N ASN A 91 6.34 -3.07 -14.54
CA ASN A 91 5.89 -2.72 -15.89
C ASN A 91 4.65 -1.82 -15.92
N ALA A 92 4.11 -1.43 -14.77
CA ALA A 92 2.90 -0.62 -14.66
C ALA A 92 3.14 0.85 -14.99
N THR A 93 2.14 1.48 -15.63
CA THR A 93 2.12 2.94 -15.84
C THR A 93 1.99 3.69 -14.52
N SER A 94 2.35 4.98 -14.51
CA SER A 94 2.19 5.87 -13.35
C SER A 94 0.78 5.82 -12.76
N LYS A 95 -0.26 5.83 -13.60
CA LYS A 95 -1.67 5.73 -13.20
C LYS A 95 -1.95 4.40 -12.49
N LYS A 96 -1.46 3.28 -13.03
CA LYS A 96 -1.63 1.95 -12.42
C LYS A 96 -0.82 1.78 -11.13
N ARG A 97 0.24 2.57 -10.92
CA ARG A 97 0.97 2.69 -9.65
C ARG A 97 0.33 3.69 -8.67
N GLY A 98 -0.84 4.22 -9.03
CA GLY A 98 -1.65 5.06 -8.18
C GLY A 98 -1.37 6.55 -8.24
N LEU A 99 -0.52 7.04 -9.14
CA LEU A 99 -0.41 8.49 -9.38
C LEU A 99 -1.71 9.01 -10.01
N ASP A 100 -2.17 10.15 -9.53
CA ASP A 100 -3.33 10.82 -10.09
C ASP A 100 -2.93 11.58 -11.37
N PRO A 101 -3.39 11.15 -12.56
CA PRO A 101 -3.05 11.82 -13.81
C PRO A 101 -3.82 13.13 -14.02
N THR A 102 -4.85 13.41 -13.21
CA THR A 102 -5.64 14.64 -13.31
C THR A 102 -4.93 15.83 -12.69
N ILE A 103 -3.90 15.58 -11.88
CA ILE A 103 -3.08 16.63 -11.29
C ILE A 103 -1.87 16.90 -12.17
N SER A 104 -1.80 18.13 -12.67
CA SER A 104 -0.67 18.66 -13.42
C SER A 104 -0.08 19.89 -12.74
N LYS A 105 1.04 20.38 -13.29
CA LYS A 105 1.45 21.75 -12.98
C LYS A 105 0.34 22.70 -13.44
N PRO A 106 0.02 23.75 -12.65
CA PRO A 106 -0.92 24.77 -13.10
C PRO A 106 -0.42 25.43 -14.38
N SER A 107 -1.34 25.78 -15.26
CA SER A 107 -1.09 26.72 -16.35
C SER A 107 -0.82 28.13 -15.81
N ASP A 108 -0.24 29.00 -16.64
CA ASP A 108 0.04 30.38 -16.26
C ASP A 108 -1.24 31.14 -15.87
N ASP A 109 -2.36 30.84 -16.52
CA ASP A 109 -3.66 31.46 -16.25
C ASP A 109 -4.24 30.98 -14.91
N GLU A 110 -4.18 29.67 -14.62
CA GLU A 110 -4.56 29.12 -13.31
C GLU A 110 -3.69 29.69 -12.19
N HIS A 111 -2.39 29.86 -12.45
CA HIS A 111 -1.46 30.41 -11.48
C HIS A 111 -1.76 31.88 -11.17
N LYS A 112 -2.03 32.70 -12.19
CA LYS A 112 -2.44 34.11 -12.01
C LYS A 112 -3.76 34.21 -11.27
N ALA A 113 -4.76 33.41 -11.64
CA ALA A 113 -6.07 33.43 -11.00
C ALA A 113 -5.98 33.12 -9.49
N ALA A 114 -5.13 32.17 -9.09
CA ALA A 114 -4.92 31.80 -7.69
C ALA A 114 -4.22 32.88 -6.84
N GLN A 115 -3.46 33.80 -7.44
CA GLN A 115 -2.79 34.89 -6.71
C GLN A 115 -3.71 36.10 -6.46
N THR A 116 -4.79 36.22 -7.24
CA THR A 116 -5.76 37.31 -7.16
C THR A 116 -7.02 36.97 -6.34
N ALA A 117 -7.14 35.72 -5.89
CA ALA A 117 -8.23 35.22 -5.05
C ALA A 117 -7.87 35.33 -3.56
#